data_AF-A0A7W0V1W4-F1
#
_entry.id   AF-A0A7W0V1W4-F1
#
_cell.length_a   1.000
_cell.length_b   1.000
_cell.length_c   1.000
_cell.angle_alpha   90.00
_cell.angle_beta   90.00
_cell.angle_gamma   90.00
#
_symmetry.space_group_name_H-M   'P 1'
#
loop_
_entity.id
_entity.type
_entity.pdbx_description
1 polymer ?
#
loop_
_entity_poly.entity_id
_entity_poly.type
_entity_poly.pdbx_seq_one_letter_code
_entity_poly.pdbx_strand_id
1 'polypeptide(L)'
;GMPAVPIRWVLVRDPEEVFDAQAFLSTNLEVAPQQMLEWFVRRWTVEVTFEEARAHLGVETQRQWSDTAIARTTPALFALYSVVTLLAAHLIERQELSVRRAAWYAKESATFSDTLAMVRRYLWSHACFSMSGRQADLIKVPRSLLERLTETLCYAA
;
A
#
# COMPACT_ATOMS: atom_id res chain seq x y z
N GLY A 1 -1.40 43.16 15.24
CA GLY A 1 -1.82 41.98 14.49
C GLY A 1 -0.62 41.42 13.75
N MET A 2 -0.63 40.12 13.45
CA MET A 2 0.40 39.52 12.58
C MET A 2 0.26 40.07 11.15
N PRO A 3 1.36 40.21 10.39
CA PRO A 3 1.30 40.68 9.01
C PRO A 3 0.53 39.71 8.11
N ALA A 4 -0.22 40.23 7.15
CA ALA A 4 -0.91 39.41 6.16
C ALA A 4 0.11 38.66 5.29
N VAL A 5 -0.08 37.35 5.15
CA VAL A 5 0.77 36.49 4.31
C VAL A 5 0.07 36.29 2.97
N PRO A 6 0.75 36.51 1.83
CA PRO A 6 0.17 36.25 0.52
C PRO A 6 -0.11 34.75 0.35
N ILE A 7 -1.29 34.42 -0.18
CA ILE A 7 -1.73 33.05 -0.47
C ILE A 7 -2.25 33.02 -1.91
N ARG A 8 -1.81 32.02 -2.69
CA ARG A 8 -2.37 31.75 -4.01
C ARG A 8 -3.60 30.87 -3.85
N TRP A 9 -4.65 31.15 -4.61
CA TRP A 9 -5.86 30.37 -4.60
C TRP A 9 -6.39 30.12 -6.00
N VAL A 10 -7.15 29.03 -6.14
CA VAL A 10 -7.79 28.60 -7.39
C VAL A 10 -9.24 28.27 -7.06
N LEU A 11 -10.17 28.83 -7.83
CA LEU A 11 -11.59 28.50 -7.74
C LEU A 11 -11.95 27.45 -8.80
N VAL A 12 -12.52 26.34 -8.36
CA VAL A 12 -13.11 25.33 -9.23
C VAL A 12 -14.62 25.47 -9.15
N ARG A 13 -15.25 25.56 -10.31
CA ARG A 13 -16.71 25.59 -10.46
C ARG A 13 -17.10 24.44 -11.36
N ASP A 14 -18.08 23.67 -10.91
CA ASP A 14 -18.71 22.65 -11.72
C ASP A 14 -19.65 23.33 -12.73
N PRO A 15 -19.45 23.16 -14.05
CA PRO A 15 -20.34 23.73 -15.05
C PRO A 15 -21.76 23.17 -14.99
N GLU A 16 -21.96 21.97 -14.43
CA GLU A 16 -23.28 21.34 -14.28
C GLU A 16 -23.95 21.70 -12.96
N GLU A 17 -23.28 22.47 -12.10
CA GLU A 17 -23.76 22.86 -10.76
C GLU A 17 -24.17 21.67 -9.86
N VAL A 18 -23.61 20.49 -10.10
CA VAL A 18 -23.79 19.31 -9.22
C VAL A 18 -22.98 19.47 -7.94
N PHE A 19 -21.82 20.10 -8.04
CA PHE A 19 -20.95 20.39 -6.90
C PHE A 19 -20.83 21.89 -6.63
N ASP A 20 -20.85 22.25 -5.34
CA ASP A 20 -20.58 23.61 -4.89
C ASP A 20 -19.18 24.06 -5.34
N ALA A 21 -19.06 25.36 -5.65
CA ALA A 21 -17.80 25.98 -6.01
C ALA A 21 -16.79 25.86 -4.84
N GLN A 22 -15.58 25.39 -5.15
CA GLN A 22 -14.55 25.11 -4.15
C GLN A 22 -13.29 25.94 -4.42
N ALA A 23 -12.72 26.49 -3.35
CA ALA A 23 -11.45 27.21 -3.41
C ALA A 23 -10.31 26.34 -2.86
N PHE A 24 -9.25 26.19 -3.63
CA PHE A 24 -8.02 25.51 -3.24
C PHE A 24 -6.93 26.54 -3.00
N LEU A 25 -6.15 26.39 -1.93
CA LEU A 25 -5.17 27.38 -1.48
C LEU A 25 -3.77 26.78 -1.46
N SER A 26 -2.76 27.61 -1.75
CA SER A 26 -1.34 27.24 -1.66
C SER A 26 -0.51 28.38 -1.10
N THR A 27 0.45 28.04 -0.25
CA THR A 27 1.49 28.95 0.23
C THR A 27 2.58 29.20 -0.81
N ASN A 28 2.69 28.34 -1.82
CA ASN A 28 3.55 28.57 -2.97
C ASN A 28 2.83 29.47 -3.98
N LEU A 29 3.35 30.69 -4.18
CA LEU A 29 2.71 31.67 -5.06
C LEU A 29 2.95 31.40 -6.56
N GLU A 30 3.89 30.53 -6.92
CA GLU A 30 4.28 30.29 -8.32
C GLU A 30 3.66 29.02 -8.91
N VAL A 31 2.96 28.23 -8.10
CA VAL A 31 2.39 26.95 -8.54
C VAL A 31 1.28 27.16 -9.59
N ALA A 32 1.33 26.37 -10.67
CA ALA A 32 0.27 26.37 -11.67
C ALA A 32 -1.06 25.87 -11.07
N PRO A 33 -2.23 26.41 -11.49
CA PRO A 33 -3.52 25.99 -10.96
C PRO A 33 -3.79 24.48 -11.07
N GLN A 34 -3.44 23.87 -12.19
CA GLN A 34 -3.61 22.43 -12.44
C GLN A 34 -2.80 21.60 -11.44
N GLN A 35 -1.55 22.02 -11.16
CA GLN A 35 -0.68 21.34 -10.22
C GLN A 35 -1.23 21.38 -8.79
N MET A 36 -1.88 22.48 -8.39
CA MET A 36 -2.55 22.57 -7.08
C MET A 36 -3.64 21.50 -6.94
N LEU A 37 -4.44 21.31 -7.97
CA LEU A 37 -5.51 20.31 -7.98
C LEU A 37 -4.94 18.89 -7.97
N GLU A 38 -3.90 18.62 -8.77
CA GLU A 38 -3.22 17.31 -8.75
C GLU A 38 -2.71 16.95 -7.35
N TRP A 39 -2.08 17.89 -6.64
CA TRP A 39 -1.64 17.63 -5.27
C TRP A 39 -2.80 17.40 -4.32
N PHE A 40 -3.88 18.16 -4.46
CA PHE A 40 -5.07 17.96 -3.65
C PHE A 40 -5.67 16.56 -3.86
N VAL A 41 -5.75 16.09 -5.10
CA VAL A 41 -6.22 14.74 -5.43
C VAL A 41 -5.32 13.67 -4.83
N ARG A 42 -3.99 13.86 -4.88
CA ARG A 42 -3.02 12.92 -4.26
C ARG A 42 -3.18 12.75 -2.75
N ARG A 43 -3.84 13.69 -2.06
CA ARG A 43 -4.16 13.55 -0.63
C ARG A 43 -4.98 12.29 -0.34
N TRP A 44 -5.85 11.88 -1.27
CA TRP A 44 -6.69 10.69 -1.09
C TRP A 44 -5.89 9.41 -0.86
N THR A 45 -4.64 9.34 -1.36
CA THR A 45 -3.74 8.20 -1.13
C THR A 45 -3.51 7.91 0.36
N VAL A 46 -3.59 8.94 1.22
CA VAL A 46 -3.50 8.76 2.68
C VAL A 46 -4.67 7.94 3.22
N GLU A 47 -5.89 8.22 2.76
CA GLU A 47 -7.09 7.47 3.18
C GLU A 47 -7.01 6.01 2.74
N VAL A 48 -6.53 5.77 1.50
CA VAL A 48 -6.30 4.40 1.00
C VAL A 48 -5.28 3.67 1.86
N THR A 49 -4.19 4.35 2.23
CA THR A 49 -3.15 3.77 3.09
C THR A 49 -3.70 3.39 4.46
N PHE A 50 -4.54 4.24 5.06
CA PHE A 50 -5.19 3.94 6.34
C PHE A 50 -6.14 2.76 6.23
N GLU A 51 -6.97 2.70 5.20
CA GLU A 51 -7.91 1.60 5.01
C GLU A 51 -7.19 0.27 4.80
N GLU A 52 -6.19 0.22 3.92
CA GLU A 52 -5.40 -0.98 3.66
C GLU A 52 -4.58 -1.40 4.90
N ALA A 53 -4.05 -0.44 5.68
CA ALA A 53 -3.34 -0.75 6.92
C ALA A 53 -4.25 -1.33 8.01
N ARG A 54 -5.51 -0.86 8.13
CA ARG A 54 -6.50 -1.49 9.01
C ARG A 54 -6.84 -2.90 8.54
N ALA A 55 -7.17 -3.03 7.25
CA ALA A 55 -7.62 -4.28 6.66
C ALA A 55 -6.56 -5.39 6.68
N HIS A 56 -5.29 -5.05 6.44
CA HIS A 56 -4.24 -6.05 6.21
C HIS A 56 -3.14 -6.10 7.27
N LEU A 57 -2.93 -5.02 8.03
CA LEU A 57 -1.90 -4.95 9.07
C LEU A 57 -2.49 -4.85 10.49
N GLY A 58 -3.82 -4.79 10.59
CA GLY A 58 -4.53 -4.76 11.87
C GLY A 58 -4.39 -3.45 12.63
N VAL A 59 -4.11 -2.32 11.96
CA VAL A 59 -4.22 -0.98 12.55
C VAL A 59 -5.61 -0.80 13.17
N GLU A 60 -5.67 -0.23 14.37
CA GLU A 60 -6.89 -0.06 15.19
C GLU A 60 -7.55 -1.37 15.69
N THR A 61 -7.03 -2.55 15.35
CA THR A 61 -7.54 -3.84 15.85
C THR A 61 -6.71 -4.43 17.00
N GLN A 62 -5.66 -3.72 17.43
CA GLN A 62 -4.76 -4.19 18.48
C GLN A 62 -5.43 -4.19 19.86
N ARG A 63 -5.26 -5.28 20.61
CA ARG A 63 -5.76 -5.44 21.99
C ARG A 63 -4.77 -4.94 23.04
N GLN A 64 -4.12 -3.81 22.78
CA GLN A 64 -3.16 -3.21 23.72
C GLN A 64 -3.89 -2.40 24.79
N TRP A 65 -3.44 -2.48 26.05
CA TRP A 65 -4.11 -1.87 27.20
C TRP A 65 -3.43 -0.60 27.73
N SER A 66 -2.51 0.01 26.95
CA SER A 66 -1.85 1.27 27.33
C SER A 66 -1.60 2.17 26.14
N ASP A 67 -1.72 3.48 26.36
CA ASP A 67 -1.45 4.52 25.35
C ASP A 67 -0.03 4.40 24.78
N THR A 68 0.94 4.07 25.64
CA THR A 68 2.34 3.87 25.24
C THR A 68 2.50 2.73 24.24
N ALA A 69 1.75 1.63 24.39
CA ALA A 69 1.80 0.52 23.44
C ALA A 69 1.17 0.91 22.09
N ILE A 70 0.07 1.68 22.10
CA ILE A 70 -0.58 2.19 20.89
C ILE A 70 0.35 3.16 20.15
N ALA A 71 0.98 4.09 20.87
CA ALA A 71 1.92 5.07 20.33
C ALA A 71 3.17 4.43 19.70
N ARG A 72 3.55 3.22 20.13
CA ARG A 72 4.68 2.45 19.56
C ARG A 72 4.27 1.58 18.38
N THR A 73 3.12 0.91 18.47
CA THR A 73 2.69 -0.09 17.48
C THR A 73 2.17 0.56 16.20
N THR A 74 1.43 1.66 16.31
CA THR A 74 0.85 2.33 15.13
C THR A 74 1.92 2.81 14.13
N PRO A 75 2.99 3.53 14.55
CA PRO A 75 4.07 3.90 13.63
C PRO A 75 4.82 2.69 13.07
N ALA A 76 5.00 1.63 13.86
CA ALA A 76 5.67 0.42 13.40
C ALA A 76 4.90 -0.29 12.28
N LEU A 77 3.56 -0.28 12.31
CA LEU A 77 2.74 -0.84 11.25
C LEU A 77 2.76 0.00 9.98
N PHE A 78 2.78 1.33 10.09
CA PHE A 78 2.99 2.19 8.91
C PHE A 78 4.41 2.08 8.34
N ALA A 79 5.41 1.84 9.18
CA ALA A 79 6.76 1.51 8.72
C ALA A 79 6.76 0.17 7.95
N LEU A 80 6.05 -0.85 8.47
CA LEU A 80 5.89 -2.13 7.78
C LEU A 80 5.17 -1.98 6.44
N TYR A 81 4.08 -1.21 6.38
CA TYR A 81 3.38 -0.87 5.14
C TYR A 81 4.35 -0.27 4.10
N SER A 82 5.18 0.68 4.53
CA SER A 82 6.16 1.34 3.68
C SER A 82 7.21 0.36 3.16
N VAL A 83 7.77 -0.49 4.04
CA VAL A 83 8.76 -1.52 3.67
C VAL A 83 8.18 -2.51 2.67
N VAL A 84 6.96 -3.00 2.90
CA VAL A 84 6.26 -3.92 1.98
C VAL A 84 6.07 -3.28 0.62
N THR A 85 5.63 -2.02 0.57
CA THR A 85 5.41 -1.28 -0.68
C THR A 85 6.71 -1.07 -1.45
N LEU A 86 7.79 -0.67 -0.78
CA LEU A 86 9.10 -0.46 -1.42
C LEU A 86 9.73 -1.76 -1.92
N LEU A 87 9.68 -2.83 -1.11
CA LEU A 87 10.15 -4.16 -1.53
C LEU A 87 9.36 -4.64 -2.75
N ALA A 88 8.04 -4.47 -2.73
CA ALA A 88 7.20 -4.87 -3.84
C ALA A 88 7.51 -4.09 -5.12
N ALA A 89 7.69 -2.77 -5.03
CA ALA A 89 8.12 -1.94 -6.16
C ALA A 89 9.43 -2.47 -6.76
N HIS A 90 10.42 -2.78 -5.92
CA HIS A 90 11.69 -3.34 -6.37
C HIS A 90 11.54 -4.72 -7.06
N LEU A 91 10.69 -5.61 -6.52
CA LEU A 91 10.44 -6.92 -7.11
C LEU A 91 9.71 -6.82 -8.47
N ILE A 92 8.80 -5.86 -8.62
CA ILE A 92 8.07 -5.60 -9.88
C ILE A 92 9.03 -5.03 -10.95
N GLU A 93 9.86 -4.05 -10.59
CA GLU A 93 10.86 -3.46 -11.49
C GLU A 93 11.82 -4.51 -12.05
N ARG A 94 12.17 -5.52 -11.24
CA ARG A 94 13.04 -6.63 -11.65
C ARG A 94 12.32 -7.75 -12.40
N GLN A 95 11.01 -7.60 -12.64
CA GLN A 95 10.14 -8.60 -13.27
C GLN A 95 10.17 -9.97 -12.56
N GLU A 96 10.48 -10.01 -11.27
CA GLU A 96 10.61 -11.26 -10.52
C GLU A 96 9.25 -11.89 -10.21
N LEU A 97 8.20 -11.06 -10.08
CA LEU A 97 6.85 -11.49 -9.73
C LEU A 97 5.81 -10.65 -10.49
N SER A 98 4.81 -11.31 -11.06
CA SER A 98 3.70 -10.66 -11.76
C SER A 98 2.53 -10.39 -10.82
N VAL A 99 1.91 -9.21 -10.95
CA VAL A 99 0.66 -8.88 -10.25
C VAL A 99 -0.43 -9.85 -10.65
N ARG A 100 -1.14 -10.41 -9.66
CA ARG A 100 -2.26 -11.33 -9.91
C ARG A 100 -3.36 -10.60 -10.68
N ARG A 101 -3.83 -11.20 -11.78
CA ARG A 101 -4.95 -10.71 -12.57
C ARG A 101 -6.14 -11.64 -12.39
N ALA A 102 -7.34 -11.08 -12.28
CA ALA A 102 -8.57 -11.88 -12.31
C ALA A 102 -8.98 -12.12 -13.76
N ALA A 103 -9.67 -13.23 -14.04
CA ALA A 103 -10.13 -13.55 -15.39
C ALA A 103 -11.10 -12.50 -15.96
N TRP A 104 -11.84 -11.82 -15.09
CA TRP A 104 -12.82 -10.79 -15.44
C TRP A 104 -12.29 -9.36 -15.28
N TYR A 105 -11.09 -9.16 -14.72
CA TYR A 105 -10.51 -7.84 -14.51
C TYR A 105 -8.98 -7.87 -14.52
N ALA A 106 -8.41 -7.21 -15.53
CA ALA A 106 -6.98 -6.98 -15.63
C ALA A 106 -6.64 -5.66 -14.92
N LYS A 107 -6.17 -5.75 -13.68
CA LYS A 107 -5.61 -4.58 -12.99
C LYS A 107 -4.23 -4.24 -13.55
N GLU A 108 -4.02 -2.95 -13.81
CA GLU A 108 -2.75 -2.41 -14.31
C GLU A 108 -1.73 -2.21 -13.18
N SER A 109 -2.22 -1.92 -11.97
CA SER A 109 -1.41 -1.63 -10.78
C SER A 109 -1.67 -2.64 -9.66
N ALA A 110 -0.64 -2.93 -8.87
CA ALA A 110 -0.73 -3.77 -7.68
C ALA A 110 -1.49 -3.04 -6.54
N THR A 111 -2.39 -3.74 -5.86
CA THR A 111 -2.98 -3.30 -4.58
C THR A 111 -2.04 -3.62 -3.42
N PHE A 112 -2.25 -3.03 -2.24
CA PHE A 112 -1.40 -3.35 -1.09
C PHE A 112 -1.53 -4.82 -0.66
N SER A 113 -2.72 -5.41 -0.79
CA SER A 113 -2.89 -6.87 -0.65
C SER A 113 -2.01 -7.69 -1.60
N ASP A 114 -1.84 -7.27 -2.86
CA ASP A 114 -0.92 -7.94 -3.79
C ASP A 114 0.53 -7.77 -3.35
N THR A 115 0.93 -6.56 -2.98
CA THR A 115 2.30 -6.27 -2.58
C THR A 115 2.67 -7.08 -1.33
N LEU A 116 1.76 -7.18 -0.36
CA LEU A 116 1.92 -8.00 0.83
C LEU A 116 2.05 -9.49 0.49
N ALA A 117 1.17 -10.02 -0.36
CA ALA A 117 1.25 -11.42 -0.81
C ALA A 117 2.56 -11.70 -1.57
N MET A 118 3.01 -10.77 -2.40
CA MET A 118 4.23 -10.87 -3.19
C MET A 118 5.49 -10.89 -2.30
N VAL A 119 5.56 -9.98 -1.32
CA VAL A 119 6.67 -9.95 -0.35
C VAL A 119 6.67 -11.21 0.52
N ARG A 120 5.51 -11.70 0.96
CA ARG A 120 5.42 -12.99 1.68
C ARG A 120 5.95 -14.15 0.84
N ARG A 121 5.53 -14.25 -0.43
CA ARG A 121 6.00 -15.29 -1.35
C ARG A 121 7.51 -15.24 -1.52
N TYR A 122 8.07 -14.05 -1.70
CA TYR A 122 9.51 -13.84 -1.82
C TYR A 122 10.25 -14.27 -0.55
N LEU A 123 9.78 -13.89 0.63
CA LEU A 123 10.42 -14.28 1.89
C LEU A 123 10.31 -15.77 2.17
N TRP A 124 9.15 -16.38 1.92
CA TRP A 124 8.94 -17.81 2.15
C TRP A 124 9.75 -18.69 1.20
N SER A 125 9.89 -18.29 -0.07
CA SER A 125 10.75 -19.03 -1.00
C SER A 125 12.20 -19.06 -0.49
N HIS A 126 12.72 -17.94 0.03
CA HIS A 126 14.08 -17.90 0.56
C HIS A 126 14.23 -18.61 1.92
N ALA A 127 13.21 -18.57 2.78
CA ALA A 127 13.23 -19.21 4.10
C ALA A 127 13.13 -20.74 4.03
N CYS A 128 12.27 -21.28 3.16
CA CYS A 128 12.05 -22.73 3.05
C CYS A 128 13.28 -23.48 2.49
N PHE A 129 14.14 -22.84 1.70
CA PHE A 129 15.34 -23.47 1.15
C PHE A 129 16.60 -23.30 2.00
N SER A 130 16.61 -22.37 2.97
CA SER A 130 17.83 -22.03 3.72
C SER A 130 18.20 -23.04 4.83
N MET A 131 17.25 -23.83 5.34
CA MET A 131 17.50 -24.75 6.47
C MET A 131 17.21 -26.24 6.20
N SER A 132 16.93 -26.66 4.96
CA SER A 132 16.65 -28.07 4.71
C SER A 132 17.94 -28.89 4.77
N GLY A 133 18.11 -29.67 5.84
CA GLY A 133 19.14 -30.68 5.95
C GLY A 133 19.06 -31.69 4.81
N ARG A 134 20.21 -32.04 4.26
CA ARG A 134 20.38 -32.96 3.13
C ARG A 134 19.98 -34.36 3.58
N GLN A 135 18.69 -34.71 3.40
CA GLN A 135 18.12 -36.08 3.44
C GLN A 135 17.32 -36.44 4.72
N ALA A 136 16.00 -36.27 4.65
CA ALA A 136 14.99 -37.06 5.38
C ALA A 136 13.73 -37.14 4.49
N ASP A 137 13.09 -38.30 4.42
CA ASP A 137 11.99 -38.70 3.50
C ASP A 137 11.23 -37.55 2.82
N LEU A 138 11.73 -37.13 1.65
CA LEU A 138 11.08 -36.11 0.82
C LEU A 138 9.95 -36.76 0.01
N ILE A 139 8.72 -36.65 0.49
CA ILE A 139 7.55 -36.88 -0.36
C ILE A 139 7.54 -35.76 -1.41
N LYS A 140 7.74 -36.12 -2.67
CA LYS A 140 7.75 -35.17 -3.79
C LYS A 140 6.35 -34.62 -4.02
N VAL A 141 6.08 -33.42 -3.51
CA VAL A 141 4.88 -32.65 -3.85
C VAL A 141 5.04 -32.11 -5.28
N PRO A 142 4.03 -32.25 -6.16
CA PRO A 142 4.06 -31.60 -7.47
C PRO A 142 4.27 -30.09 -7.33
N ARG A 143 5.22 -29.52 -8.08
CA ARG A 143 5.57 -28.09 -7.98
C ARG A 143 4.35 -27.18 -8.18
N SER A 144 3.47 -27.53 -9.11
CA SER A 144 2.23 -26.78 -9.38
C SER A 144 1.26 -26.77 -8.20
N LEU A 145 1.19 -27.86 -7.42
CA LEU A 145 0.36 -27.92 -6.21
C LEU A 145 0.97 -27.05 -5.11
N LEU A 146 2.29 -27.14 -4.92
CA LEU A 146 3.02 -26.32 -3.95
C LEU A 146 2.87 -24.83 -4.27
N GLU A 147 3.10 -24.42 -5.52
CA GLU A 147 2.96 -23.03 -5.96
C GLU A 147 1.57 -22.48 -5.74
N ARG A 148 0.53 -23.27 -6.04
CA ARG A 148 -0.87 -22.88 -5.83
C ARG A 148 -1.18 -22.72 -4.34
N LEU A 149 -0.72 -23.64 -3.49
CA LEU A 149 -0.90 -23.55 -2.05
C LEU A 149 -0.17 -22.34 -1.46
N THR A 150 1.10 -22.13 -1.84
CA THR A 150 1.88 -20.96 -1.44
C THR A 150 1.19 -19.67 -1.84
N GLU A 151 0.69 -19.58 -3.08
CA GLU A 151 -0.04 -18.41 -3.54
C GLU A 151 -1.31 -18.18 -2.72
N THR A 152 -2.13 -19.21 -2.49
CA THR A 152 -3.35 -19.07 -1.68
C THR A 152 -3.06 -18.61 -0.24
N LEU A 153 -1.98 -19.12 0.37
CA LEU A 153 -1.59 -18.74 1.73
C LEU A 153 -1.04 -17.31 1.79
N CYS A 154 -0.32 -16.86 0.76
CA CYS A 154 0.21 -15.49 0.71
C CYS A 154 -0.90 -14.43 0.74
N TYR A 155 -2.06 -14.72 0.14
CA TYR A 155 -3.23 -13.84 0.13
C TYR A 155 -4.16 -14.01 1.34
N ALA A 156 -4.13 -15.16 2.02
CA ALA A 156 -5.02 -15.46 3.14
C ALA A 156 -4.43 -15.13 4.53
N ALA A 157 -3.10 -15.08 4.64
CA ALA A 157 -2.38 -14.74 5.88
C ALA A 157 -2.57 -13.26 6.28
#